data_AF-A0A966XR75-F1
#
_entry.id   AF-A0A966XR75-F1
#
_cell.length_a   1.000
_cell.length_b   1.000
_cell.length_c   1.000
_cell.angle_alpha   90.00
_cell.angle_beta   90.00
_cell.angle_gamma   90.00
#
_symmetry.space_group_name_H-M   'P 1'
#
loop_
_entity.id
_entity.type
_entity.pdbx_description
1 polymer ?
#
loop_
_entity_poly.entity_id
_entity_poly.type
_entity_poly.pdbx_seq_one_letter_code
_entity_poly.pdbx_strand_id
1 'polypeptide(L)' 'MVVLGQERVTAFISHATWRALRGSESRQQSLIDIYRENKSAIDAAVVRRVVGGGRQPVVLRVSDL' A
#
# COMPACT_ATOMS: atom_id res chain seq x y z
N MET A 1 8.34 0.59 2.16
CA MET A 1 9.30 -0.52 2.02
C MET A 1 8.95 -1.55 3.07
N VAL A 2 8.74 -2.79 2.64
CA VAL A 2 8.45 -3.92 3.52
C VAL A 2 9.65 -4.86 3.47
N VAL A 3 10.08 -5.35 4.62
CA VAL A 3 11.17 -6.33 4.71
C VAL A 3 10.53 -7.71 4.87
N LEU A 4 10.79 -8.60 3.91
CA LEU A 4 10.32 -9.98 3.92
C LEU A 4 11.54 -10.89 4.03
N GLY A 5 11.82 -11.39 5.23
CA GLY A 5 13.07 -12.12 5.49
C GLY A 5 14.28 -11.21 5.26
N GLN A 6 15.12 -11.54 4.27
CA GLN A 6 16.27 -10.72 3.87
C GLN A 6 16.00 -9.82 2.65
N GLU A 7 14.81 -9.88 2.06
CA GLU A 7 14.47 -9.13 0.84
C GLU A 7 13.77 -7.80 1.17
N ARG A 8 14.19 -6.74 0.49
CA ARG A 8 13.54 -5.43 0.57
C ARG A 8 12.57 -5.28 -0.59
N VAL A 9 11.28 -5.17 -0.26
CA VAL A 9 10.22 -4.99 -1.25
C VAL A 9 9.80 -3.52 -1.31
N THR A 10 9.89 -2.97 -2.51
CA THR A 10 9.34 -1.66 -2.84
C THR A 10 7.91 -1.82 -3.31
N ALA A 11 7.00 -1.08 -2.67
CA ALA A 11 5.60 -1.04 -3.03
C ALA A 11 5.16 0.40 -3.31
N PHE A 12 4.29 0.55 -4.31
CA PHE A 12 3.71 1.82 -4.74
C PHE A 12 2.20 1.77 -4.58
N ILE A 13 1.63 2.85 -4.03
CA ILE A 13 0.19 3.10 -4.01
C ILE A 13 -0.03 4.44 -4.71
N SER A 14 -0.91 4.46 -5.71
CA SER A 14 -1.23 5.70 -6.41
C SER A 14 -2.12 6.60 -5.55
N HIS A 15 -2.01 7.91 -5.72
CA HIS A 15 -2.91 8.86 -5.07
C HIS A 15 -4.39 8.61 -5.45
N ALA A 16 -4.66 8.14 -6.68
CA ALA A 16 -6.00 7.76 -7.11
C ALA A 16 -6.53 6.55 -6.33
N THR A 17 -5.69 5.55 -6.06
CA THR A 17 -6.03 4.40 -5.21
C THR A 17 -6.46 4.85 -3.82
N TRP A 18 -5.71 5.78 -3.21
CA TRP A 18 -6.06 6.33 -1.90
C TRP A 18 -7.38 7.08 -1.89
N ARG A 19 -7.59 7.93 -2.90
CA ARG A 19 -8.85 8.68 -3.04
C ARG A 19 -10.05 7.76 -3.23
N ALA A 20 -9.89 6.66 -3.96
CA ALA A 20 -10.96 5.69 -4.16
C ALA A 20 -11.30 4.93 -2.87
N LEU A 21 -10.32 4.65 -2.01
CA LEU A 21 -10.53 3.96 -0.73
C LEU A 21 -11.22 4.85 0.32
N ARG A 22 -10.83 6.13 0.42
CA ARG A 22 -11.26 7.05 1.50
C ARG A 22 -12.36 8.03 1.08
N GLY A 23 -12.68 8.11 -0.21
CA GLY A 23 -13.64 9.06 -0.74
C GLY A 23 -13.18 10.53 -0.59
N SER A 24 -14.16 11.44 -0.55
CA SER A 24 -13.95 12.90 -0.60
C SER A 24 -13.25 13.49 0.62
N GLU A 25 -13.26 12.78 1.76
CA GLU A 25 -12.72 13.25 3.06
C GLU A 25 -11.18 13.35 3.06
N SER A 26 -10.51 12.68 2.14
CA SER A 26 -9.04 12.63 2.10
C SER A 26 -8.38 13.92 1.57
N ARG A 27 -9.14 14.96 1.22
CA ARG A 27 -8.62 16.19 0.57
C ARG A 27 -7.74 17.06 1.48
N GLN A 28 -7.81 16.89 2.80
CA GLN A 28 -7.04 17.70 3.76
C GLN A 28 -5.99 16.91 4.54
N GLN A 29 -6.01 15.57 4.48
CA GLN A 29 -5.00 14.76 5.16
C GLN A 29 -3.73 14.66 4.32
N SER A 30 -2.57 14.76 4.99
CA SER A 30 -1.28 14.51 4.35
C SER A 30 -1.13 13.04 3.97
N LEU A 31 -0.47 12.78 2.84
CA LEU A 31 -0.14 11.42 2.38
C LEU A 31 0.62 10.62 3.44
N ILE A 32 1.44 11.29 4.27
CA ILE A 32 2.21 10.61 5.32
C ILE A 32 1.30 10.11 6.45
N ASP A 33 0.24 10.85 6.78
CA ASP A 33 -0.67 10.48 7.86
C ASP A 33 -1.59 9.34 7.39
N ILE A 34 -2.07 9.42 6.15
CA ILE A 34 -2.79 8.32 5.50
C ILE A 34 -1.94 7.05 5.49
N TYR A 35 -0.66 7.15 5.13
CA TYR A 35 0.26 6.01 5.18
C TYR A 35 0.42 5.46 6.61
N ARG A 36 0.60 6.33 7.61
CA ARG A 36 0.78 5.92 9.00
C ARG A 36 -0.44 5.19 9.55
N GLU A 37 -1.64 5.73 9.32
CA GLU A 37 -2.91 5.12 9.75
C GLU A 37 -3.14 3.75 9.10
N ASN A 38 -2.73 3.58 7.85
CA ASN A 38 -3.00 2.36 7.07
C ASN A 38 -1.79 1.43 6.96
N LYS A 39 -0.69 1.72 7.68
CA LYS A 39 0.60 1.03 7.50
C LYS A 39 0.46 -0.50 7.60
N SER A 40 -0.25 -1.00 8.60
CA SER A 40 -0.41 -2.43 8.81
C SER A 40 -1.18 -3.11 7.66
N ALA A 41 -2.22 -2.46 7.14
CA ALA A 41 -2.99 -2.98 6.00
C ALA A 41 -2.14 -2.98 4.72
N ILE A 42 -1.36 -1.92 4.49
CA ILE A 42 -0.42 -1.83 3.37
C ILE A 42 0.62 -2.94 3.46
N ASP A 43 1.26 -3.12 4.62
CA ASP A 43 2.30 -4.14 4.81
C ASP A 43 1.73 -5.55 4.55
N ALA A 44 0.53 -5.84 5.09
CA ALA A 44 -0.16 -7.11 4.84
C ALA A 44 -0.49 -7.32 3.36
N ALA A 45 -0.96 -6.28 2.66
CA ALA A 45 -1.25 -6.33 1.23
C ALA A 45 0.00 -6.64 0.41
N VAL A 46 1.14 -6.02 0.74
CA VAL A 46 2.43 -6.29 0.09
C VAL A 46 2.85 -7.74 0.32
N VAL A 47 2.77 -8.23 1.57
CA VAL A 47 3.11 -9.63 1.90
C VAL A 47 2.28 -10.59 1.06
N ARG A 48 0.95 -10.40 1.03
CA ARG A 48 0.04 -11.25 0.23
C ARG A 48 0.42 -11.25 -1.24
N ARG A 49 0.77 -10.08 -1.80
CA ARG A 49 1.16 -9.97 -3.21
C ARG A 49 2.44 -10.73 -3.51
N VAL A 50 3.45 -10.60 -2.64
CA VAL A 50 4.76 -11.24 -2.83
C VAL A 50 4.65 -12.76 -2.66
N VAL A 51 3.99 -13.23 -1.61
CA VAL A 51 3.76 -14.67 -1.37
C VAL A 51 2.94 -15.29 -2.50
N GLY A 52 1.99 -14.53 -3.08
CA GLY A 52 1.22 -14.93 -4.25
C GLY A 52 1.99 -14.91 -5.58
N GLY A 53 3.31 -14.68 -5.59
CA GLY A 53 4.14 -14.63 -6.80
C GLY A 53 3.97 -13.35 -7.62
N GLY A 54 3.48 -12.26 -7.00
CA GLY A 54 3.33 -10.97 -7.63
C GLY A 54 4.67 -10.39 -8.10
N ARG A 55 4.66 -9.72 -9.25
CA ARG A 55 5.83 -9.03 -9.78
C ARG A 55 6.26 -7.87 -8.88
N GLN A 56 7.57 -7.69 -8.76
CA GLN A 56 8.18 -6.54 -8.09
C GLN A 56 8.62 -5.48 -9.12
N PRO A 57 8.49 -4.17 -8.82
CA PRO A 57 7.95 -3.61 -7.58
C PRO A 57 6.43 -3.81 -7.47
N VAL A 58 5.95 -3.95 -6.23
CA VAL A 58 4.52 -4.22 -5.96
C VAL A 58 3.72 -2.95 -6.20
N VAL A 59 2.70 -3.01 -7.06
CA VAL A 59 1.75 -1.90 -7.24
C VAL A 59 0.42 -2.30 -6.62
N LEU A 60 0.05 -1.62 -5.54
CA LEU A 60 -1.17 -1.88 -4.79
C LEU A 60 -2.36 -1.11 -5.37
N ARG A 61 -3.46 -1.83 -5.55
CA ARG A 61 -4.76 -1.35 -6.01
C ARG A 61 -5.74 -1.29 -4.84
N VAL A 62 -6.90 -0.68 -5.07
CA VAL A 62 -7.97 -0.59 -4.06
C VAL A 62 -8.36 -1.98 -3.57
N SER A 63 -8.42 -2.97 -4.46
CA SER A 63 -8.74 -4.36 -4.14
C SER A 63 -7.68 -5.09 -3.29
N ASP A 64 -6.48 -4.52 -3.15
CA ASP A 64 -5.41 -5.13 -2.37
C ASP A 64 -5.42 -4.67 -0.90
N LEU A 65 -6.03 -3.51 -0.62
CA LEU A 65 -6.08 -2.80 0.66
C LEU A 65 -7.36 -3.12 1.44
#